data_AF-A0A7W4PLC2-F1
#
_entry.id   AF-A0A7W4PLC2-F1
#
_cell.length_a   1.000
_cell.length_b   1.000
_cell.length_c   1.000
_cell.angle_alpha   90.00
_cell.angle_beta   90.00
_cell.angle_gamma   90.00
#
_symmetry.space_group_name_H-M   'P 1'
#
loop_
_entity.id
_entity.type
_entity.pdbx_description
1 polymer ?
#
loop_
_entity_poly.entity_id
_entity_poly.type
_entity_poly.pdbx_seq_one_letter_code
_entity_poly.pdbx_strand_id
1 'polypeptide(L)'
;MSGLEVNCPPHIAIVGGGASGVLLAWNLARQASRPVVTLIDPADEPGLGLAYATPCLRHLLNVRNDGMSATPDAPHHFLAWLRVHVDPQARADGFTPRAIFGRYLRALYAAANPTHLRGQIVDYHAEDRGGRLTLADGRLLRADAIVLATGNFDPAPLAAVSDAARAAGVYHHNAWDDAFYDGIGPDDPVALIGTGLTAVDVMLRLRDGGHRGTITAVSRHGLLPNRHAPCETDGTPPFADDVMPTARAYLRAFRTALRRHMPWRAIVDGLRSRTNDLWMALPETEQRRFRRHLQRRWDILRHRIAPPVAIAIDAERAAGTLVIRKGYVDGVTMEDGQPVVTLRTLQGPVSVRAAHVVNCTGPDMNYRRVASPLLRSLLARQIVMPGRLGGGLICDRDGALVDGRGQVSDRLFTLGPARLGVLFESIAIPEIRRQAADLATTLTRRRTDTAGTA
;
A
#
# COMPACT_ATOMS: atom_id res chain seq x y z
N MET A 1 -46.34 -11.85 25.65
CA MET A 1 -44.96 -12.20 26.02
C MET A 1 -44.04 -11.77 24.89
N SER A 2 -43.60 -10.52 24.90
CA SER A 2 -42.58 -9.99 24.00
C SER A 2 -41.24 -10.60 24.42
N GLY A 3 -40.71 -11.52 23.62
CA GLY A 3 -39.37 -12.05 23.84
C GLY A 3 -38.38 -10.88 23.82
N LEU A 4 -37.64 -10.72 24.91
CA LEU A 4 -36.43 -9.91 24.92
C LEU A 4 -35.48 -10.53 23.90
N GLU A 5 -35.41 -9.97 22.69
CA GLU A 5 -34.31 -10.27 21.78
C GLU A 5 -33.02 -9.88 22.50
N VAL A 6 -32.25 -10.89 22.89
CA VAL A 6 -30.91 -10.70 23.42
C VAL A 6 -30.11 -10.10 22.28
N ASN A 7 -29.87 -8.79 22.34
CA ASN A 7 -29.18 -8.04 21.30
C ASN A 7 -27.70 -8.44 21.33
N CYS A 8 -27.38 -9.55 20.67
CA CYS A 8 -26.02 -10.08 20.60
C CYS A 8 -25.15 -9.06 19.85
N PRO A 9 -23.95 -8.71 20.36
CA PRO A 9 -23.07 -7.77 19.68
C PRO A 9 -22.78 -8.24 18.25
N PRO A 10 -22.82 -7.34 17.25
CA PRO A 10 -22.70 -7.73 15.85
C PRO A 10 -21.31 -8.31 15.57
N HIS A 11 -21.26 -9.32 14.71
CA HIS A 11 -20.04 -10.01 14.36
C HIS A 11 -19.42 -9.47 13.06
N ILE A 12 -18.26 -8.84 13.17
CA ILE A 12 -17.54 -8.26 12.04
C ILE A 12 -16.34 -9.13 11.68
N ALA A 13 -16.31 -9.63 10.44
CA ALA A 13 -15.17 -10.35 9.89
C ALA A 13 -14.26 -9.41 9.09
N ILE A 14 -12.96 -9.41 9.41
CA ILE A 14 -11.93 -8.62 8.71
C ILE A 14 -11.01 -9.58 7.97
N VAL A 15 -11.02 -9.54 6.63
CA VAL A 15 -10.18 -10.38 5.78
C VAL A 15 -8.87 -9.66 5.48
N GLY A 16 -7.81 -10.01 6.21
CA GLY A 16 -6.47 -9.44 6.10
C GLY A 16 -5.95 -8.89 7.43
N GLY A 17 -4.81 -9.42 7.87
CA GLY A 17 -4.11 -9.09 9.11
C GLY A 17 -2.96 -8.10 8.95
N GLY A 18 -2.98 -7.30 7.89
CA GLY A 18 -2.05 -6.18 7.73
C GLY A 18 -2.48 -4.94 8.53
N ALA A 19 -1.76 -3.83 8.35
CA ALA A 19 -2.05 -2.57 9.04
C ALA A 19 -3.50 -2.08 8.87
N SER A 20 -4.10 -2.23 7.68
CA SER A 20 -5.51 -1.88 7.46
C SER A 20 -6.46 -2.64 8.38
N GLY A 21 -6.29 -3.97 8.50
CA GLY A 21 -7.14 -4.81 9.35
C GLY A 21 -6.93 -4.54 10.84
N VAL A 22 -5.67 -4.39 11.27
CA VAL A 22 -5.33 -4.04 12.66
C VAL A 22 -5.92 -2.70 13.06
N LEU A 23 -5.73 -1.67 12.24
CA LEU A 23 -6.25 -0.34 12.55
C LEU A 23 -7.77 -0.34 12.63
N LEU A 24 -8.45 -1.10 11.77
CA LEU A 24 -9.90 -1.27 11.86
C LEU A 24 -10.32 -2.00 13.15
N ALA A 25 -9.70 -3.13 13.47
CA ALA A 25 -9.98 -3.88 14.70
C ALA A 25 -9.78 -3.01 15.94
N TRP A 26 -8.70 -2.24 16.00
CA TRP A 26 -8.41 -1.31 17.09
C TRP A 26 -9.45 -0.19 17.21
N ASN A 27 -9.92 0.38 16.10
CA ASN A 27 -10.98 1.39 16.14
C ASN A 27 -12.35 0.79 16.50
N LEU A 28 -12.64 -0.45 16.10
CA LEU A 28 -13.87 -1.18 16.46
C LEU A 28 -13.93 -1.51 17.96
N ALA A 29 -12.82 -1.95 18.56
CA ALA A 29 -12.74 -2.25 19.99
C ALA A 29 -13.01 -1.03 20.89
N ARG A 30 -12.85 0.18 20.33
CA ARG A 30 -13.07 1.47 21.01
C ARG A 30 -14.48 2.03 20.81
N GLN A 31 -15.31 1.39 19.99
CA GLN A 31 -16.71 1.77 19.83
C GLN A 31 -17.51 1.38 21.08
N ALA A 32 -18.54 2.15 21.42
CA ALA A 32 -19.38 1.88 22.60
C ALA A 32 -20.08 0.51 22.53
N SER A 33 -20.47 0.07 21.33
CA SER A 33 -21.15 -1.21 21.09
C SER A 33 -20.23 -2.44 21.17
N ARG A 34 -18.89 -2.24 21.10
CA ARG A 34 -17.87 -3.31 21.16
C ARG A 34 -18.26 -4.58 20.38
N PRO A 35 -18.34 -4.50 19.04
CA PRO A 35 -18.72 -5.64 18.21
C PRO A 35 -17.76 -6.82 18.40
N VAL A 36 -18.26 -8.04 18.17
CA VAL A 36 -17.40 -9.22 18.10
C VAL A 36 -16.59 -9.12 16.81
N VAL A 37 -15.27 -9.20 16.90
CA VAL A 37 -14.39 -9.07 15.73
C VAL A 37 -13.62 -10.36 15.52
N THR A 38 -13.70 -10.90 14.30
CA THR A 38 -12.81 -11.96 13.81
C THR A 38 -11.90 -11.41 12.72
N LEU A 39 -10.59 -11.51 12.93
CA LEU A 39 -9.59 -11.16 11.94
C LEU A 39 -9.05 -12.44 11.30
N ILE A 40 -9.14 -12.53 9.98
CA ILE A 40 -8.76 -13.70 9.19
C ILE A 40 -7.49 -13.39 8.41
N ASP A 41 -6.42 -14.13 8.64
CA ASP A 41 -5.14 -13.99 7.95
C ASP A 41 -4.37 -15.32 7.94
N PRO A 42 -3.64 -15.66 6.86
CA PRO A 42 -2.86 -16.91 6.81
C PRO A 42 -1.62 -16.92 7.72
N ALA A 43 -1.09 -15.75 8.10
CA ALA A 43 0.08 -15.67 8.97
C ALA A 43 -0.22 -16.24 10.36
N ASP A 44 0.78 -16.92 10.94
CA ASP A 44 0.71 -17.41 12.33
C ASP A 44 0.45 -16.28 13.31
N GLU A 45 1.06 -15.13 13.04
CA GLU A 45 0.94 -13.97 13.88
C GLU A 45 0.57 -12.71 13.06
N PRO A 46 -0.67 -12.22 13.12
CA PRO A 46 -1.14 -11.11 12.30
C PRO A 46 -0.71 -9.75 12.86
N GLY A 47 -0.54 -8.77 11.98
CA GLY A 47 -0.51 -7.35 12.35
C GLY A 47 0.64 -6.56 11.74
N LEU A 48 1.65 -7.25 11.23
CA LEU A 48 2.75 -6.61 10.51
C LEU A 48 2.40 -6.40 9.04
N GLY A 49 1.75 -7.39 8.40
CA GLY A 49 1.62 -7.45 6.95
C GLY A 49 2.99 -7.36 6.25
N LEU A 50 2.97 -7.20 4.93
CA LEU A 50 4.20 -7.23 4.12
C LEU A 50 5.19 -6.09 4.46
N ALA A 51 4.68 -4.87 4.63
CA ALA A 51 5.52 -3.67 4.71
C ALA A 51 6.23 -3.49 6.07
N TYR A 52 5.74 -4.13 7.13
CA TYR A 52 6.25 -3.95 8.50
C TYR A 52 6.84 -5.22 9.11
N ALA A 53 6.84 -6.34 8.36
CA ALA A 53 7.52 -7.59 8.74
C ALA A 53 9.01 -7.61 8.36
N THR A 54 9.52 -6.55 7.73
CA THR A 54 10.93 -6.48 7.32
C THR A 54 11.89 -6.60 8.51
N PRO A 55 12.98 -7.40 8.39
CA PRO A 55 14.03 -7.48 9.41
C PRO A 55 15.01 -6.30 9.36
N CYS A 56 15.04 -5.54 8.26
CA CYS A 56 16.04 -4.49 8.05
C CYS A 56 15.64 -3.17 8.75
N LEU A 57 16.39 -2.77 9.78
CA LEU A 57 16.15 -1.53 10.53
C LEU A 57 16.42 -0.26 9.70
N ARG A 58 17.13 -0.38 8.57
CA ARG A 58 17.34 0.73 7.63
C ARG A 58 16.11 1.03 6.78
N HIS A 59 15.11 0.14 6.76
CA HIS A 59 13.82 0.42 6.12
C HIS A 59 13.03 1.41 6.97
N LEU A 60 13.28 2.69 6.79
CA LEU A 60 12.59 3.75 7.51
C LEU A 60 11.17 3.95 6.96
N LEU A 61 10.30 4.46 7.82
CA LEU A 61 9.01 5.00 7.42
C LEU A 61 9.19 6.19 6.48
N ASN A 62 8.32 6.29 5.48
CA ASN A 62 8.31 7.41 4.52
C ASN A 62 7.47 8.60 5.01
N VAL A 63 6.90 8.49 6.20
CA VAL A 63 6.11 9.51 6.89
C VAL A 63 6.79 9.76 8.23
N ARG A 64 6.74 11.01 8.68
CA ARG A 64 7.24 11.42 9.99
C ARG A 64 6.44 10.76 11.11
N ASN A 65 7.02 10.70 12.31
CA ASN A 65 6.42 10.04 13.45
C ASN A 65 5.02 10.60 13.82
N ASP A 66 4.80 11.91 13.67
CA ASP A 66 3.50 12.57 13.90
C ASP A 66 2.40 12.17 12.89
N GLY A 67 2.77 11.71 11.70
CA GLY A 67 1.85 11.23 10.68
C GLY A 67 1.44 9.77 10.83
N MET A 68 2.03 9.02 11.77
CA MET A 68 1.96 7.55 11.79
C MET A 68 1.03 6.95 12.85
N SER A 69 0.32 7.76 13.64
CA SER A 69 -0.61 7.28 14.67
C SER A 69 -1.81 6.49 14.13
N ALA A 70 -2.43 5.68 15.00
CA ALA A 70 -3.49 4.72 14.65
C ALA A 70 -4.87 5.33 14.34
N THR A 71 -5.12 6.55 14.80
CA THR A 71 -6.38 7.27 14.58
C THR A 71 -6.10 8.74 14.33
N PRO A 72 -6.94 9.43 13.53
CA PRO A 72 -6.90 10.88 13.42
C PRO A 72 -7.12 11.61 14.75
N ASP A 73 -7.88 11.06 15.70
CA ASP A 73 -8.27 11.75 16.94
C ASP A 73 -7.15 11.80 17.99
N ALA A 74 -6.14 10.94 17.83
CA ALA A 74 -4.95 10.90 18.67
C ALA A 74 -3.69 10.99 17.79
N PRO A 75 -3.42 12.16 17.18
CA PRO A 75 -2.38 12.30 16.16
C PRO A 75 -0.96 12.01 16.69
N HIS A 76 -0.73 12.12 18.00
CA HIS A 76 0.56 11.84 18.64
C HIS A 76 0.65 10.47 19.34
N HIS A 77 -0.34 9.59 19.18
CA HIS A 77 -0.38 8.29 19.87
C HIS A 77 0.87 7.43 19.59
N PHE A 78 1.30 7.34 18.33
CA PHE A 78 2.52 6.60 17.98
C PHE A 78 3.78 7.26 18.54
N LEU A 79 3.89 8.58 18.50
CA LEU A 79 5.03 9.31 19.06
C LEU A 79 5.14 9.11 20.59
N ALA A 80 4.00 9.15 21.29
CA ALA A 80 3.95 8.86 22.72
C ALA A 80 4.39 7.41 23.00
N TRP A 81 3.90 6.44 22.21
CA TRP A 81 4.32 5.04 22.32
C TRP A 81 5.83 4.87 22.08
N LEU A 82 6.41 5.54 21.08
CA LEU A 82 7.85 5.49 20.82
C LEU A 82 8.67 6.00 22.00
N ARG A 83 8.25 7.10 22.62
CA ARG A 83 8.96 7.69 23.76
C ARG A 83 8.98 6.78 24.99
N VAL A 84 7.93 6.01 25.17
CA VAL A 84 7.83 5.08 26.31
C VAL A 84 8.58 3.78 26.04
N HIS A 85 8.51 3.24 24.82
CA HIS A 85 8.93 1.85 24.56
C HIS A 85 10.20 1.69 23.74
N VAL A 86 10.73 2.76 23.14
CA VAL A 86 11.85 2.68 22.18
C VAL A 86 12.91 3.75 22.46
N ASP A 87 12.53 5.03 22.41
CA ASP A 87 13.46 6.15 22.52
C ASP A 87 12.77 7.36 23.17
N PRO A 88 13.07 7.69 24.45
CA PRO A 88 12.51 8.86 25.14
C PRO A 88 12.74 10.19 24.43
N GLN A 89 13.75 10.28 23.56
CA GLN A 89 14.09 11.47 22.79
C GLN A 89 13.48 11.49 21.39
N ALA A 90 12.60 10.53 21.06
CA ALA A 90 11.95 10.46 19.76
C ALA A 90 11.25 11.79 19.41
N ARG A 91 11.59 12.31 18.22
CA ARG A 91 11.06 13.57 17.70
C ARG A 91 9.85 13.35 16.81
N ALA A 92 8.94 14.32 16.81
CA ALA A 92 7.76 14.31 15.94
C ALA A 92 8.14 14.29 14.45
N ASP A 93 9.18 15.04 14.08
CA ASP A 93 9.68 15.17 12.72
C ASP A 93 10.66 14.05 12.31
N GLY A 94 10.94 13.10 13.20
CA GLY A 94 11.81 11.96 12.98
C GLY A 94 11.21 10.88 12.08
N PHE A 95 12.05 9.94 11.65
CA PHE A 95 11.68 8.80 10.81
C PHE A 95 12.09 7.50 11.50
N THR A 96 11.10 6.71 11.91
CA THR A 96 11.33 5.46 12.65
C THR A 96 11.43 4.27 11.69
N PRO A 97 12.24 3.23 12.01
CA PRO A 97 12.24 1.97 11.27
C PRO A 97 10.85 1.32 11.16
N ARG A 98 10.54 0.71 10.02
CA ARG A 98 9.27 0.02 9.76
C ARG A 98 9.03 -1.14 10.73
N ALA A 99 10.08 -1.88 11.09
CA ALA A 99 9.99 -2.97 12.07
C ALA A 99 9.50 -2.47 13.45
N ILE A 100 9.95 -1.29 13.87
CA ILE A 100 9.52 -0.67 15.13
C ILE A 100 8.06 -0.21 15.04
N PHE A 101 7.63 0.35 13.90
CA PHE A 101 6.21 0.61 13.67
C PHE A 101 5.36 -0.68 13.66
N GLY A 102 5.92 -1.78 13.16
CA GLY A 102 5.33 -3.11 13.27
C GLY A 102 5.05 -3.52 14.71
N ARG A 103 6.00 -3.32 15.63
CA ARG A 103 5.80 -3.55 17.08
C ARG A 103 4.66 -2.72 17.65
N TYR A 104 4.52 -1.47 17.22
CA TYR A 104 3.38 -0.64 17.58
C TYR A 104 2.05 -1.20 17.06
N LEU A 105 1.97 -1.64 15.80
CA LEU A 105 0.78 -2.31 15.26
C LEU A 105 0.42 -3.58 16.06
N ARG A 106 1.42 -4.36 16.48
CA ARG A 106 1.21 -5.54 17.35
C ARG A 106 0.64 -5.17 18.70
N ALA A 107 1.12 -4.09 19.32
CA ALA A 107 0.55 -3.60 20.57
C ALA A 107 -0.92 -3.18 20.40
N LEU A 108 -1.27 -2.52 19.28
CA LEU A 108 -2.67 -2.18 18.97
C LEU A 108 -3.53 -3.42 18.75
N TYR A 109 -3.01 -4.40 18.01
CA TYR A 109 -3.69 -5.68 17.77
C TYR A 109 -3.98 -6.42 19.09
N ALA A 110 -2.97 -6.54 19.96
CA ALA A 110 -3.12 -7.15 21.28
C ALA A 110 -4.13 -6.41 22.16
N ALA A 111 -4.09 -5.07 22.14
CA ALA A 111 -5.06 -4.24 22.89
C ALA A 111 -6.49 -4.36 22.34
N ALA A 112 -6.65 -4.55 21.03
CA ALA A 112 -7.95 -4.76 20.39
C ALA A 112 -8.51 -6.18 20.64
N ASN A 113 -7.63 -7.15 20.86
CA ASN A 113 -7.93 -8.55 21.18
C ASN A 113 -9.01 -9.19 20.27
N PRO A 114 -8.93 -9.09 18.93
CA PRO A 114 -9.88 -9.76 18.06
C PRO A 114 -9.64 -11.28 18.07
N THR A 115 -10.66 -12.07 17.74
CA THR A 115 -10.46 -13.49 17.46
C THR A 115 -9.62 -13.65 16.19
N HIS A 116 -8.46 -14.29 16.29
CA HIS A 116 -7.67 -14.65 15.11
C HIS A 116 -8.16 -15.97 14.52
N LEU A 117 -8.56 -15.95 13.26
CA LEU A 117 -8.81 -17.16 12.50
C LEU A 117 -7.71 -17.31 11.45
N ARG A 118 -6.79 -18.25 11.69
CA ARG A 118 -5.74 -18.55 10.72
C ARG A 118 -6.35 -19.22 9.49
N GLY A 119 -6.17 -18.62 8.33
CA GLY A 119 -6.61 -19.19 7.06
C GLY A 119 -6.68 -18.17 5.92
N GLN A 120 -6.76 -18.69 4.70
CA GLN A 120 -7.01 -17.89 3.50
C GLN A 120 -8.49 -17.97 3.15
N ILE A 121 -9.17 -16.83 3.07
CA ILE A 121 -10.51 -16.76 2.48
C ILE A 121 -10.38 -16.92 0.96
N VAL A 122 -11.19 -17.81 0.39
CA VAL A 122 -11.24 -18.07 -1.06
C VAL A 122 -12.59 -17.70 -1.65
N ASP A 123 -13.63 -17.56 -0.84
CA ASP A 123 -14.95 -17.20 -1.34
C ASP A 123 -15.82 -16.42 -0.34
N TYR A 124 -16.84 -15.75 -0.89
CA TYR A 124 -17.89 -15.07 -0.15
C TYR A 124 -19.26 -15.27 -0.84
N HIS A 125 -20.29 -15.42 -0.02
CA HIS A 125 -21.70 -15.43 -0.43
C HIS A 125 -22.53 -14.54 0.51
N ALA A 126 -23.44 -13.77 -0.07
CA ALA A 126 -24.47 -13.06 0.70
C ALA A 126 -25.51 -14.07 1.25
N GLU A 127 -26.00 -13.82 2.47
CA GLU A 127 -27.09 -14.57 3.13
C GLU A 127 -28.16 -13.60 3.65
N ASP A 128 -29.38 -14.02 3.99
CA ASP A 128 -30.44 -13.08 4.44
C ASP A 128 -30.00 -12.14 5.57
N ARG A 129 -29.17 -12.63 6.49
CA ARG A 129 -28.49 -11.83 7.51
C ARG A 129 -26.96 -11.94 7.34
N GLY A 130 -26.35 -10.84 6.88
CA GLY A 130 -24.89 -10.77 6.69
C GLY A 130 -24.39 -11.63 5.54
N GLY A 131 -23.25 -12.29 5.72
CA GLY A 131 -22.67 -13.14 4.69
C GLY A 131 -21.79 -14.25 5.23
N ARG A 132 -21.47 -15.18 4.33
CA ARG A 132 -20.68 -16.37 4.60
C ARG A 132 -19.38 -16.33 3.84
N LEU A 133 -18.28 -16.49 4.56
CA LEU A 133 -16.93 -16.65 4.05
C LEU A 133 -16.55 -18.12 4.01
N THR A 134 -15.86 -18.51 2.94
CA THR A 134 -15.28 -19.86 2.78
C THR A 134 -13.76 -19.78 2.85
N LEU A 135 -13.16 -20.55 3.75
CA LEU A 135 -11.71 -20.72 3.86
C LEU A 135 -11.22 -21.77 2.87
N ALA A 136 -9.94 -21.69 2.50
CA ALA A 136 -9.30 -22.63 1.58
C ALA A 136 -9.36 -24.09 2.06
N ASP A 137 -9.45 -24.32 3.37
CA ASP A 137 -9.59 -25.64 4.00
C ASP A 137 -11.04 -26.12 4.17
N GLY A 138 -12.00 -25.38 3.60
CA GLY A 138 -13.42 -25.71 3.63
C GLY A 138 -14.17 -25.22 4.88
N ARG A 139 -13.49 -24.67 5.89
CA ARG A 139 -14.18 -24.04 7.03
C ARG A 139 -15.03 -22.86 6.56
N LEU A 140 -16.17 -22.68 7.22
CA LEU A 140 -17.13 -21.61 6.93
C LEU A 140 -17.19 -20.65 8.12
N LEU A 141 -17.24 -19.35 7.83
CA LEU A 141 -17.43 -18.30 8.82
C LEU A 141 -18.59 -17.41 8.38
N ARG A 142 -19.65 -17.33 9.19
CA ARG A 142 -20.72 -16.34 9.00
C ARG A 142 -20.37 -15.08 9.78
N ALA A 143 -20.71 -13.92 9.24
CA ALA A 143 -20.54 -12.64 9.90
C ALA A 143 -21.60 -11.65 9.42
N ASP A 144 -21.92 -10.70 10.28
CA ASP A 144 -22.89 -9.65 10.03
C ASP A 144 -22.42 -8.62 9.01
N ALA A 145 -21.13 -8.30 9.06
CA ALA A 145 -20.44 -7.47 8.10
C ALA A 145 -19.04 -8.01 7.85
N ILE A 146 -18.58 -7.89 6.61
CA ILE A 146 -17.32 -8.41 6.13
C ILE A 146 -16.54 -7.26 5.52
N VAL A 147 -15.27 -7.13 5.92
CA VAL A 147 -14.38 -6.10 5.43
C VAL A 147 -13.20 -6.73 4.72
N LEU A 148 -13.05 -6.45 3.42
CA LEU A 148 -11.90 -6.85 2.62
C LEU A 148 -10.74 -5.88 2.89
N ALA A 149 -9.80 -6.29 3.73
CA ALA A 149 -8.58 -5.57 4.12
C ALA A 149 -7.33 -6.24 3.52
N THR A 150 -7.42 -6.66 2.25
CA THR A 150 -6.46 -7.56 1.58
C THR A 150 -5.07 -6.99 1.35
N GLY A 151 -4.85 -5.71 1.64
CA GLY A 151 -3.54 -5.07 1.50
C GLY A 151 -3.06 -4.97 0.05
N ASN A 152 -1.74 -5.10 -0.13
CA ASN A 152 -1.07 -5.04 -1.43
C ASN A 152 -0.81 -6.46 -1.93
N PHE A 153 -0.85 -6.64 -3.26
CA PHE A 153 -0.55 -7.90 -3.93
C PHE A 153 0.88 -7.92 -4.47
N ASP A 154 1.31 -9.10 -4.91
CA ASP A 154 2.60 -9.27 -5.57
C ASP A 154 2.76 -8.36 -6.78
N PRO A 155 4.01 -8.04 -7.17
CA PRO A 155 4.28 -7.29 -8.39
C PRO A 155 3.68 -7.95 -9.63
N ALA A 156 3.40 -7.14 -10.65
CA ALA A 156 3.01 -7.71 -11.93
C ALA A 156 4.19 -8.53 -12.50
N PRO A 157 3.93 -9.72 -13.07
CA PRO A 157 4.96 -10.47 -13.79
C PRO A 157 5.54 -9.61 -14.91
N LEU A 158 6.87 -9.65 -15.07
CA LEU A 158 7.50 -9.04 -16.23
C LEU A 158 7.10 -9.82 -17.49
N ALA A 159 6.79 -9.08 -18.56
CA ALA A 159 6.17 -9.65 -19.77
C ALA A 159 7.02 -10.72 -20.44
N ALA A 160 8.36 -10.60 -20.42
CA ALA A 160 9.28 -11.53 -21.05
C ALA A 160 10.43 -11.89 -20.11
N VAL A 161 10.25 -12.92 -19.30
CA VAL A 161 11.33 -13.57 -18.56
C VAL A 161 11.44 -14.98 -19.11
N SER A 162 12.60 -15.34 -19.67
CA SER A 162 12.84 -16.67 -20.24
C SER A 162 12.68 -17.77 -19.19
N ASP A 163 12.21 -18.95 -19.61
CA ASP A 163 12.08 -20.11 -18.72
C ASP A 163 13.44 -20.54 -18.15
N ALA A 164 14.52 -20.39 -18.93
CA ALA A 164 15.88 -20.64 -18.47
C ALA A 164 16.27 -19.74 -17.27
N ALA A 165 15.95 -18.44 -17.32
CA ALA A 165 16.24 -17.53 -16.21
C ALA A 165 15.41 -17.84 -14.95
N ARG A 166 14.17 -18.33 -15.11
CA ARG A 166 13.34 -18.78 -13.99
C ARG A 166 13.87 -20.06 -13.38
N ALA A 167 14.17 -21.06 -14.22
CA ALA A 167 14.68 -22.36 -13.79
C ALA A 167 16.05 -22.25 -13.09
N ALA A 168 16.89 -21.31 -13.52
CA ALA A 168 18.19 -21.05 -12.89
C ALA A 168 18.09 -20.34 -11.53
N GLY A 169 16.91 -19.87 -11.10
CA GLY A 169 16.74 -19.18 -9.82
C GLY A 169 17.39 -17.79 -9.74
N VAL A 170 17.73 -17.19 -10.89
CA VAL A 170 18.40 -15.87 -10.95
C VAL A 170 17.44 -14.71 -11.08
N TYR A 171 16.18 -14.97 -11.45
CA TYR A 171 15.11 -13.97 -11.48
C TYR A 171 14.20 -14.08 -10.25
N HIS A 172 14.17 -13.01 -9.47
CA HIS A 172 13.37 -12.89 -8.24
C HIS A 172 12.13 -12.04 -8.52
N HIS A 173 10.98 -12.70 -8.60
CA HIS A 173 9.71 -12.05 -8.96
C HIS A 173 9.20 -11.08 -7.88
N ASN A 174 9.50 -11.36 -6.61
CA ASN A 174 9.03 -10.58 -5.48
C ASN A 174 10.19 -10.13 -4.60
N ALA A 175 10.40 -8.82 -4.50
CA ALA A 175 11.43 -8.21 -3.67
C ALA A 175 11.23 -8.42 -2.15
N TRP A 176 10.06 -8.92 -1.74
CA TRP A 176 9.72 -9.21 -0.34
C TRP A 176 9.82 -10.69 0.01
N ASP A 177 10.28 -11.53 -0.93
CA ASP A 177 10.66 -12.89 -0.62
C ASP A 177 12.03 -12.87 0.08
N ASP A 178 12.07 -13.30 1.34
CA ASP A 178 13.29 -13.27 2.14
C ASP A 178 14.34 -14.27 1.63
N ALA A 179 13.90 -15.37 1.00
CA ALA A 179 14.77 -16.49 0.65
C ALA A 179 15.86 -16.12 -0.37
N PHE A 180 15.59 -15.16 -1.26
CA PHE A 180 16.58 -14.82 -2.28
C PHE A 180 17.77 -14.02 -1.74
N TYR A 181 17.61 -13.31 -0.61
CA TYR A 181 18.70 -12.51 -0.05
C TYR A 181 19.87 -13.38 0.41
N ASP A 182 19.59 -14.58 0.92
CA ASP A 182 20.60 -15.55 1.37
C ASP A 182 21.39 -16.16 0.20
N GLY A 183 20.80 -16.13 -1.00
CA GLY A 183 21.42 -16.65 -2.23
C GLY A 183 22.28 -15.65 -2.99
N ILE A 184 22.32 -14.38 -2.57
CA ILE A 184 23.11 -13.33 -3.25
C ILE A 184 24.50 -13.26 -2.62
N GLY A 185 25.54 -13.54 -3.40
CA GLY A 185 26.93 -13.41 -2.97
C GLY A 185 27.31 -11.97 -2.64
N PRO A 186 28.38 -11.76 -1.84
CA PRO A 186 28.76 -10.42 -1.37
C PRO A 186 29.16 -9.48 -2.50
N ASP A 187 29.71 -9.97 -3.60
CA ASP A 187 30.21 -9.14 -4.71
C ASP A 187 29.39 -9.30 -6.00
N ASP A 188 28.29 -10.07 -5.96
CA ASP A 188 27.47 -10.39 -7.13
C ASP A 188 26.84 -9.12 -7.75
N PRO A 189 26.88 -8.93 -9.08
CA PRO A 189 26.16 -7.82 -9.69
C PRO A 189 24.65 -8.07 -9.62
N VAL A 190 23.88 -7.10 -9.12
CA VAL A 190 22.41 -7.21 -8.97
C VAL A 190 21.70 -6.19 -9.84
N ALA A 191 20.75 -6.63 -10.67
CA ALA A 191 19.87 -5.76 -11.43
C ALA A 191 18.51 -5.59 -10.71
N LEU A 192 18.10 -4.34 -10.47
CA LEU A 192 16.79 -4.02 -9.88
C LEU A 192 15.85 -3.46 -10.96
N ILE A 193 14.72 -4.12 -11.19
CA ILE A 193 13.70 -3.66 -12.13
C ILE A 193 12.76 -2.69 -11.42
N GLY A 194 13.08 -1.41 -11.51
CA GLY A 194 12.37 -0.33 -10.83
C GLY A 194 13.34 0.59 -10.08
N THR A 195 12.93 1.84 -9.91
CA THR A 195 13.69 2.86 -9.14
C THR A 195 12.77 3.52 -8.09
N GLY A 196 11.76 2.79 -7.62
CA GLY A 196 10.81 3.22 -6.59
C GLY A 196 11.27 2.88 -5.18
N LEU A 197 10.36 3.01 -4.21
CA LEU A 197 10.64 2.72 -2.80
C LEU A 197 11.08 1.26 -2.57
N THR A 198 10.47 0.30 -3.26
CA THR A 198 10.88 -1.12 -3.18
C THR A 198 12.35 -1.32 -3.59
N ALA A 199 12.81 -0.66 -4.66
CA ALA A 199 14.21 -0.79 -5.09
C ALA A 199 15.19 -0.20 -4.07
N VAL A 200 14.79 0.90 -3.42
CA VAL A 200 15.56 1.49 -2.31
C VAL A 200 15.62 0.53 -1.13
N ASP A 201 14.51 -0.09 -0.75
CA ASP A 201 14.44 -1.06 0.34
C ASP A 201 15.34 -2.28 0.05
N VAL A 202 15.31 -2.82 -1.19
CA VAL A 202 16.19 -3.92 -1.60
C VAL A 202 17.66 -3.53 -1.50
N MET A 203 18.04 -2.36 -2.04
CA MET A 203 19.42 -1.86 -1.97
C MET A 203 19.90 -1.73 -0.51
N LEU A 204 19.09 -1.11 0.35
CA LEU A 204 19.45 -0.95 1.76
C LEU A 204 19.64 -2.28 2.46
N ARG A 205 18.76 -3.26 2.20
CA ARG A 205 18.84 -4.60 2.80
C ARG A 205 20.03 -5.40 2.31
N LEU A 206 20.36 -5.34 1.02
CA LEU A 206 21.59 -5.96 0.48
C LEU A 206 22.82 -5.39 1.19
N ARG A 207 22.91 -4.06 1.32
CA ARG A 207 24.02 -3.41 2.02
C ARG A 207 24.07 -3.76 3.51
N ASP A 208 22.91 -3.86 4.17
CA ASP A 208 22.80 -4.29 5.56
C ASP A 208 23.30 -5.73 5.76
N GLY A 209 23.06 -6.60 4.78
CA GLY A 209 23.57 -7.97 4.70
C GLY A 209 25.04 -8.09 4.26
N GLY A 210 25.78 -6.98 4.14
CA GLY A 210 27.20 -6.99 3.80
C GLY A 210 27.53 -7.10 2.30
N HIS A 211 26.53 -7.00 1.42
CA HIS A 211 26.75 -6.96 -0.03
C HIS A 211 27.54 -5.71 -0.44
N ARG A 212 28.59 -5.89 -1.24
CA ARG A 212 29.49 -4.86 -1.80
C ARG A 212 29.44 -4.77 -3.33
N GLY A 213 28.79 -5.75 -3.98
CA GLY A 213 28.61 -5.80 -5.43
C GLY A 213 27.90 -4.57 -6.02
N THR A 214 28.02 -4.43 -7.34
CA THR A 214 27.36 -3.35 -8.09
C THR A 214 25.87 -3.61 -8.21
N ILE A 215 25.07 -2.60 -7.89
CA ILE A 215 23.62 -2.62 -8.07
C ILE A 215 23.27 -1.75 -9.28
N THR A 216 22.65 -2.33 -10.29
CA THR A 216 22.12 -1.58 -11.45
C THR A 216 20.60 -1.50 -11.39
N ALA A 217 20.04 -0.33 -11.08
CA ALA A 217 18.60 -0.12 -11.08
C ALA A 217 18.13 0.42 -12.44
N VAL A 218 17.14 -0.25 -13.04
CA VAL A 218 16.61 0.08 -14.36
C VAL A 218 15.17 0.53 -14.26
N SER A 219 14.81 1.65 -14.89
CA SER A 219 13.40 2.03 -14.99
C SER A 219 13.10 2.93 -16.18
N ARG A 220 11.81 2.99 -16.57
CA ARG A 220 11.33 3.78 -17.72
C ARG A 220 11.79 5.24 -17.74
N HIS A 221 11.93 5.84 -16.55
CA HIS A 221 12.25 7.26 -16.42
C HIS A 221 13.57 7.52 -15.69
N GLY A 222 14.17 6.54 -15.01
CA GLY A 222 15.39 6.72 -14.21
C GLY A 222 15.22 7.67 -13.02
N LEU A 223 13.98 7.95 -12.60
CA LEU A 223 13.69 8.88 -11.51
C LEU A 223 13.73 8.14 -10.16
N LEU A 224 14.35 8.74 -9.15
CA LEU A 224 14.34 8.27 -7.77
C LEU A 224 13.34 9.09 -6.93
N PRO A 225 12.82 8.54 -5.81
CA PRO A 225 12.01 9.30 -4.86
C PRO A 225 12.77 10.51 -4.31
N ASN A 226 12.08 11.63 -4.12
CA ASN A 226 12.69 12.81 -3.49
C ASN A 226 12.83 12.60 -1.98
N ARG A 227 13.76 13.34 -1.36
CA ARG A 227 13.93 13.34 0.10
C ARG A 227 13.00 14.32 0.80
N HIS A 228 12.63 14.00 2.04
CA HIS A 228 12.09 14.98 2.98
C HIS A 228 13.11 16.09 3.25
N ALA A 229 12.63 17.28 3.60
CA ALA A 229 13.44 18.40 4.10
C ALA A 229 12.76 18.96 5.35
N PRO A 230 13.46 19.68 6.24
CA PRO A 230 12.80 20.52 7.25
C PRO A 230 11.75 21.37 6.52
N CYS A 231 10.48 21.21 6.89
CA CYS A 231 9.39 21.89 6.21
C CYS A 231 8.61 22.65 7.26
N GLU A 232 8.53 23.96 7.07
CA GLU A 232 7.47 24.80 7.63
C GLU A 232 6.23 24.52 6.79
N THR A 233 5.16 24.02 7.40
CA THR A 233 3.91 23.76 6.70
C THR A 233 2.93 24.88 7.01
N ASP A 234 2.69 25.75 6.05
CA ASP A 234 1.37 26.37 5.94
C ASP A 234 0.46 25.35 5.26
N GLY A 235 -0.51 24.82 6.02
CA GLY A 235 -1.43 23.77 5.61
C GLY A 235 -2.46 24.20 4.55
N THR A 236 -2.26 25.35 3.90
CA THR A 236 -3.21 25.93 2.95
C THR A 236 -3.08 25.23 1.60
N PRO A 237 -4.17 24.65 1.06
CA PRO A 237 -4.15 24.05 -0.26
C PRO A 237 -3.77 25.10 -1.31
N PRO A 238 -2.79 24.83 -2.18
CA PRO A 238 -2.31 25.82 -3.15
C PRO A 238 -3.24 26.00 -4.35
N PHE A 239 -4.28 25.18 -4.47
CA PHE A 239 -5.23 25.21 -5.57
C PHE A 239 -6.49 25.95 -5.13
N ALA A 240 -7.01 26.80 -6.01
CA ALA A 240 -8.32 27.42 -5.83
C ALA A 240 -9.42 26.35 -5.88
N ASP A 241 -10.55 26.62 -5.23
CA ASP A 241 -11.65 25.65 -5.15
C ASP A 241 -12.34 25.41 -6.50
N ASP A 242 -12.28 26.39 -7.40
CA ASP A 242 -12.87 26.40 -8.73
C ASP A 242 -11.92 25.91 -9.85
N VAL A 243 -10.79 25.28 -9.49
CA VAL A 243 -9.84 24.80 -10.50
C VAL A 243 -10.48 23.75 -11.42
N MET A 244 -10.48 24.03 -12.72
CA MET A 244 -11.06 23.13 -13.72
C MET A 244 -10.48 21.70 -13.59
N PRO A 245 -11.32 20.65 -13.59
CA PRO A 245 -10.88 19.27 -13.35
C PRO A 245 -10.25 18.66 -14.61
N THR A 246 -9.05 19.15 -14.96
CA THR A 246 -8.21 18.58 -16.02
C THR A 246 -6.78 18.46 -15.54
N ALA A 247 -6.05 17.45 -16.02
CA ALA A 247 -4.65 17.23 -15.69
C ALA A 247 -3.79 18.45 -16.05
N ARG A 248 -4.12 19.15 -17.15
CA ARG A 248 -3.42 20.37 -17.59
C ARG A 248 -3.69 21.55 -16.64
N ALA A 249 -4.93 21.74 -16.19
CA ALA A 249 -5.28 22.79 -15.26
C ALA A 249 -4.61 22.58 -13.90
N TYR A 250 -4.62 21.35 -13.37
CA TYR A 250 -3.92 21.01 -12.12
C TYR A 250 -2.40 21.25 -12.23
N LEU A 251 -1.77 20.82 -13.33
CA LEU A 251 -0.35 21.10 -13.56
C LEU A 251 -0.07 22.61 -13.68
N ARG A 252 -0.98 23.38 -14.32
CA ARG A 252 -0.85 24.84 -14.40
C ARG A 252 -0.97 25.48 -13.02
N ALA A 253 -1.95 25.07 -12.20
CA ALA A 253 -2.12 25.56 -10.84
C ALA A 253 -0.88 25.26 -9.98
N PHE A 254 -0.36 24.03 -10.05
CA PHE A 254 0.90 23.65 -9.39
C PHE A 254 2.08 24.54 -9.82
N ARG A 255 2.23 24.80 -11.12
CA ARG A 255 3.29 25.69 -11.64
C ARG A 255 3.10 27.14 -11.21
N THR A 256 1.85 27.63 -11.12
CA THR A 256 1.56 28.97 -10.63
C THR A 256 1.95 29.11 -9.16
N ALA A 257 1.66 28.12 -8.33
CA ALA A 257 2.09 28.11 -6.93
C ALA A 257 3.62 28.14 -6.80
N LEU A 258 4.35 27.39 -7.64
CA LEU A 258 5.81 27.45 -7.69
C LEU A 258 6.35 28.85 -8.06
N ARG A 259 5.70 29.55 -9.01
CA ARG A 259 6.09 30.92 -9.39
C ARG A 259 5.84 31.95 -8.29
N ARG A 260 4.96 31.65 -7.34
CA ARG A 260 4.73 32.47 -6.13
C ARG A 260 5.73 32.16 -5.01
N HIS A 261 6.87 31.55 -5.34
CA HIS A 261 7.94 31.18 -4.41
C HIS A 261 7.51 30.23 -3.27
N MET A 262 6.38 29.54 -3.40
CA MET A 262 6.00 28.50 -2.44
C MET A 262 6.94 27.29 -2.59
N PRO A 263 7.53 26.79 -1.50
CA PRO A 263 8.33 25.56 -1.55
C PRO A 263 7.50 24.39 -2.09
N TRP A 264 8.02 23.67 -3.08
CA TRP A 264 7.26 22.58 -3.72
C TRP A 264 6.78 21.51 -2.74
N ARG A 265 7.51 21.27 -1.65
CA ARG A 265 7.12 20.33 -0.59
C ARG A 265 5.85 20.80 0.13
N ALA A 266 5.79 22.08 0.49
CA ALA A 266 4.60 22.69 1.09
C ALA A 266 3.39 22.60 0.13
N ILE A 267 3.59 22.84 -1.17
CA ILE A 267 2.54 22.67 -2.19
C ILE A 267 2.00 21.23 -2.20
N VAL A 268 2.88 20.22 -2.24
CA VAL A 268 2.48 18.80 -2.26
C VAL A 268 1.80 18.40 -0.95
N ASP A 269 2.32 18.87 0.19
CA ASP A 269 1.74 18.58 1.52
C ASP A 269 0.37 19.25 1.70
N GLY A 270 0.21 20.50 1.27
CA GLY A 270 -1.09 21.20 1.27
C GLY A 270 -2.13 20.58 0.34
N LEU A 271 -1.72 19.90 -0.74
CA LEU A 271 -2.64 19.16 -1.61
C LEU A 271 -3.16 17.86 -1.00
N ARG A 272 -2.53 17.34 0.05
CA ARG A 272 -2.84 16.01 0.60
C ARG A 272 -4.29 15.87 1.03
N SER A 273 -4.86 16.90 1.66
CA SER A 273 -6.27 16.89 2.11
C SER A 273 -7.28 16.88 0.96
N ARG A 274 -6.90 17.40 -0.21
CA ARG A 274 -7.77 17.55 -1.39
C ARG A 274 -7.46 16.57 -2.52
N THR A 275 -6.42 15.74 -2.38
CA THR A 275 -5.91 14.92 -3.48
C THR A 275 -6.96 13.96 -4.03
N ASN A 276 -7.75 13.33 -3.14
CA ASN A 276 -8.82 12.43 -3.55
C ASN A 276 -10.00 13.19 -4.18
N ASP A 277 -10.36 14.37 -3.67
CA ASP A 277 -11.44 15.18 -4.24
C ASP A 277 -11.10 15.66 -5.65
N LEU A 278 -9.87 16.16 -5.84
CA LEU A 278 -9.34 16.55 -7.14
C LEU A 278 -9.34 15.36 -8.11
N TRP A 279 -8.95 14.17 -7.65
CA TRP A 279 -8.99 12.98 -8.50
C TRP A 279 -10.41 12.57 -8.91
N MET A 280 -11.34 12.56 -7.96
CA MET A 280 -12.74 12.18 -8.22
C MET A 280 -13.45 13.19 -9.14
N ALA A 281 -13.04 14.46 -9.11
CA ALA A 281 -13.55 15.49 -10.01
C ALA A 281 -13.07 15.30 -11.47
N LEU A 282 -11.95 14.62 -11.72
CA LEU A 282 -11.45 14.38 -13.08
C LEU A 282 -12.37 13.43 -13.86
N PRO A 283 -12.78 13.80 -15.08
CA PRO A 283 -13.35 12.84 -16.02
C PRO A 283 -12.38 11.68 -16.28
N GLU A 284 -12.90 10.50 -16.63
CA GLU A 284 -12.07 9.29 -16.82
C GLU A 284 -10.96 9.48 -17.85
N THR A 285 -11.23 10.24 -18.93
CA THR A 285 -10.23 10.59 -19.95
C THR A 285 -9.05 11.38 -19.37
N GLU A 286 -9.32 12.29 -18.43
CA GLU A 286 -8.30 13.07 -17.73
C GLU A 286 -7.62 12.27 -16.62
N GLN A 287 -8.31 11.34 -15.94
CA GLN A 287 -7.68 10.38 -15.04
C GLN A 287 -6.64 9.51 -15.78
N ARG A 288 -7.00 8.96 -16.95
CA ARG A 288 -6.09 8.21 -17.82
C ARG A 288 -4.90 9.07 -18.26
N ARG A 289 -5.17 10.32 -18.64
CA ARG A 289 -4.13 11.29 -19.03
C ARG A 289 -3.17 11.58 -17.87
N PHE A 290 -3.69 11.78 -16.66
CA PHE A 290 -2.91 12.00 -15.46
C PHE A 290 -2.02 10.79 -15.15
N ARG A 291 -2.57 9.57 -15.15
CA ARG A 291 -1.80 8.34 -14.92
C ARG A 291 -0.66 8.16 -15.92
N ARG A 292 -0.93 8.44 -17.20
CA ARG A 292 0.07 8.31 -18.26
C ARG A 292 1.21 9.32 -18.14
N HIS A 293 0.91 10.57 -17.79
CA HIS A 293 1.86 11.68 -17.96
C HIS A 293 2.39 12.27 -16.66
N LEU A 294 1.63 12.23 -15.57
CA LEU A 294 1.90 12.96 -14.32
C LEU A 294 2.09 12.05 -13.11
N GLN A 295 1.47 10.86 -13.07
CA GLN A 295 1.52 9.98 -11.89
C GLN A 295 2.95 9.70 -11.43
N ARG A 296 3.86 9.28 -12.32
CA ARG A 296 5.25 9.02 -11.91
C ARG A 296 5.92 10.23 -11.24
N ARG A 297 5.62 11.44 -11.73
CA ARG A 297 6.17 12.69 -11.18
C ARG A 297 5.53 13.02 -9.83
N TRP A 298 4.22 12.80 -9.70
CA TRP A 298 3.53 12.90 -8.42
C TRP A 298 4.15 11.94 -7.40
N ASP A 299 4.31 10.67 -7.75
CA ASP A 299 4.79 9.63 -6.85
C ASP A 299 6.17 9.96 -6.26
N ILE A 300 7.13 10.47 -7.05
CA ILE A 300 8.46 10.85 -6.52
C ILE A 300 8.44 12.09 -5.64
N LEU A 301 7.46 12.98 -5.80
CA LEU A 301 7.35 14.21 -5.00
C LEU A 301 6.59 13.92 -3.70
N ARG A 302 5.57 13.06 -3.78
CA ARG A 302 4.67 12.74 -2.69
C ARG A 302 5.24 11.67 -1.76
N HIS A 303 5.68 10.54 -2.31
CA HIS A 303 6.19 9.40 -1.55
C HIS A 303 7.69 9.55 -1.34
N ARG A 304 8.04 10.49 -0.46
CA ARG A 304 9.43 10.87 -0.15
C ARG A 304 10.13 9.86 0.75
N ILE A 305 11.45 9.80 0.63
CA ILE A 305 12.33 9.03 1.51
C ILE A 305 12.89 9.89 2.64
N ALA A 306 13.21 9.25 3.77
CA ALA A 306 13.86 9.88 4.90
C ALA A 306 15.26 10.42 4.52
N PRO A 307 15.72 11.55 5.09
CA PRO A 307 17.02 12.13 4.75
C PRO A 307 18.22 11.17 4.87
N PRO A 308 18.34 10.33 5.92
CA PRO A 308 19.44 9.35 6.01
C PRO A 308 19.46 8.33 4.86
N VAL A 309 18.28 7.91 4.39
CA VAL A 309 18.15 7.00 3.24
C VAL A 309 18.61 7.69 1.96
N ALA A 310 18.25 8.96 1.77
CA ALA A 310 18.70 9.73 0.61
C ALA A 310 20.22 9.92 0.59
N ILE A 311 20.83 10.19 1.75
CA ILE A 311 22.29 10.29 1.90
C ILE A 311 22.97 8.97 1.52
N ALA A 312 22.43 7.82 1.97
CA ALA A 312 22.97 6.51 1.59
C ALA A 312 22.90 6.26 0.07
N ILE A 313 21.79 6.63 -0.57
CA ILE A 313 21.66 6.52 -2.04
C ILE A 313 22.66 7.42 -2.76
N ASP A 314 22.85 8.66 -2.30
CA ASP A 314 23.81 9.59 -2.91
C ASP A 314 25.24 9.04 -2.81
N ALA A 315 25.61 8.47 -1.66
CA ALA A 315 26.93 7.88 -1.44
C ALA A 315 27.19 6.69 -2.39
N GLU A 316 26.23 5.78 -2.54
CA GLU A 316 26.33 4.65 -3.47
C GLU A 316 26.47 5.10 -4.94
N ARG A 317 25.79 6.18 -5.31
CA ARG A 317 25.90 6.74 -6.66
C ARG A 317 27.26 7.41 -6.89
N ALA A 318 27.75 8.15 -5.90
CA ALA A 318 29.05 8.79 -5.96
C ALA A 318 30.19 7.75 -6.03
N ALA A 319 30.05 6.63 -5.32
CA ALA A 319 30.99 5.51 -5.35
C ALA A 319 30.88 4.65 -6.62
N GLY A 320 29.87 4.85 -7.47
CA GLY A 320 29.63 4.03 -8.66
C GLY A 320 29.06 2.64 -8.36
N THR A 321 28.77 2.32 -7.11
CA THR A 321 28.21 1.03 -6.66
C THR A 321 26.70 0.94 -6.86
N LEU A 322 26.00 2.07 -7.07
CA LEU A 322 24.65 2.14 -7.59
C LEU A 322 24.61 2.86 -8.95
N VAL A 323 24.24 2.13 -10.00
CA VAL A 323 24.09 2.64 -11.37
C VAL A 323 22.61 2.72 -11.73
N ILE A 324 22.14 3.89 -12.18
CA ILE A 324 20.77 4.07 -12.66
C ILE A 324 20.74 4.06 -14.18
N ARG A 325 19.94 3.17 -14.77
CA ARG A 325 19.71 3.13 -16.23
C ARG A 325 18.26 3.46 -16.55
N LYS A 326 18.08 4.34 -17.54
CA LYS A 326 16.76 4.70 -18.07
C LYS A 326 16.44 3.83 -19.29
N GLY A 327 15.34 3.11 -19.23
CA GLY A 327 14.89 2.26 -20.34
C GLY A 327 13.62 1.47 -19.99
N TYR A 328 12.94 0.98 -21.02
CA TYR A 328 11.88 -0.01 -20.86
C TYR A 328 12.51 -1.39 -20.84
N VAL A 329 12.17 -2.21 -19.85
CA VAL A 329 12.61 -3.61 -19.83
C VAL A 329 11.81 -4.36 -20.88
N ASP A 330 12.49 -4.83 -21.92
CA ASP A 330 11.88 -5.64 -22.97
C ASP A 330 11.95 -7.13 -22.61
N GLY A 331 12.97 -7.57 -21.87
CA GLY A 331 13.01 -8.93 -21.34
C GLY A 331 14.22 -9.25 -20.46
N VAL A 332 14.21 -10.47 -19.92
CA VAL A 332 15.30 -11.10 -19.16
C VAL A 332 15.59 -12.48 -19.75
N THR A 333 16.79 -12.64 -20.31
CA THR A 333 17.27 -13.88 -20.97
C THR A 333 18.52 -14.40 -20.28
N MET A 334 18.92 -15.63 -20.60
CA MET A 334 20.23 -16.18 -20.20
C MET A 334 21.18 -16.09 -21.39
N GLU A 335 22.37 -15.53 -21.18
CA GLU A 335 23.48 -15.51 -22.14
C GLU A 335 24.76 -15.91 -21.40
N ASP A 336 25.53 -16.86 -21.95
CA ASP A 336 26.79 -17.32 -21.37
C ASP A 336 26.68 -17.73 -19.88
N GLY A 337 25.53 -18.29 -19.50
CA GLY A 337 25.27 -18.70 -18.11
C GLY A 337 24.87 -17.57 -17.15
N GLN A 338 24.66 -16.34 -17.62
CA GLN A 338 24.27 -15.19 -16.80
C GLN A 338 22.94 -14.56 -17.25
N PRO A 339 22.13 -14.02 -16.33
CA PRO A 339 20.95 -13.25 -16.72
C PRO A 339 21.35 -11.91 -17.36
N VAL A 340 20.69 -11.60 -18.47
CA VAL A 340 20.84 -10.35 -19.22
C VAL A 340 19.49 -9.67 -19.30
N VAL A 341 19.42 -8.43 -18.80
CA VAL A 341 18.24 -7.58 -18.90
C VAL A 341 18.38 -6.71 -20.14
N THR A 342 17.49 -6.89 -21.12
CA THR A 342 17.44 -6.05 -22.32
C THR A 342 16.57 -4.82 -22.08
N LEU A 343 17.15 -3.64 -22.29
CA LEU A 343 16.49 -2.36 -22.15
C LEU A 343 16.29 -1.70 -23.51
N ARG A 344 15.07 -1.29 -23.81
CA ARG A 344 14.79 -0.37 -24.92
C ARG A 344 14.96 1.07 -24.47
N THR A 345 15.90 1.77 -25.10
CA THR A 345 16.19 3.17 -24.85
C THR A 345 15.92 4.02 -26.10
N LEU A 346 16.05 5.34 -25.99
CA LEU A 346 15.92 6.24 -27.16
C LEU A 346 17.12 6.12 -28.10
N GLN A 347 18.26 5.63 -27.60
CA GLN A 347 19.52 5.49 -28.33
C GLN A 347 19.70 4.08 -28.92
N GLY A 348 18.70 3.20 -28.76
CA GLY A 348 18.78 1.80 -29.14
C GLY A 348 18.70 0.83 -27.95
N PRO A 349 18.75 -0.49 -28.20
CA PRO A 349 18.75 -1.48 -27.15
C PRO A 349 20.06 -1.44 -26.34
N VAL A 350 19.96 -1.64 -25.04
CA VAL A 350 21.10 -1.71 -24.10
C VAL A 350 20.92 -2.95 -23.23
N SER A 351 21.99 -3.72 -23.05
CA SER A 351 21.98 -4.91 -22.19
C SER A 351 22.62 -4.61 -20.83
N VAL A 352 22.02 -5.12 -19.76
CA VAL A 352 22.56 -5.11 -18.40
C VAL A 352 22.78 -6.55 -17.96
N ARG A 353 24.05 -6.94 -17.79
CA ARG A 353 24.42 -8.24 -17.23
C ARG A 353 24.44 -8.18 -15.71
N ALA A 354 23.95 -9.23 -15.07
CA ALA A 354 23.91 -9.37 -13.62
C ALA A 354 24.08 -10.85 -13.24
N ALA A 355 24.22 -11.14 -11.94
CA ALA A 355 24.06 -12.48 -11.37
C ALA A 355 22.61 -12.70 -10.93
N HIS A 356 21.94 -11.64 -10.46
CA HIS A 356 20.55 -11.69 -10.03
C HIS A 356 19.73 -10.52 -10.58
N VAL A 357 18.46 -10.79 -10.88
CA VAL A 357 17.48 -9.79 -11.34
C VAL A 357 16.29 -9.77 -10.40
N VAL A 358 16.05 -8.65 -9.72
CA VAL A 358 14.97 -8.49 -8.74
C VAL A 358 13.88 -7.57 -9.29
N ASN A 359 12.63 -8.03 -9.26
CA ASN A 359 11.49 -7.21 -9.67
C ASN A 359 11.06 -6.25 -8.55
N CYS A 360 11.39 -4.97 -8.72
CA CYS A 360 11.10 -3.89 -7.78
C CYS A 360 10.00 -2.95 -8.31
N THR A 361 9.09 -3.44 -9.16
CA THR A 361 8.04 -2.63 -9.79
C THR A 361 6.89 -2.22 -8.85
N GLY A 362 6.92 -2.69 -7.60
CA GLY A 362 5.86 -2.48 -6.62
C GLY A 362 4.68 -3.42 -6.85
N PRO A 363 3.65 -3.36 -5.99
CA PRO A 363 2.49 -4.25 -6.07
C PRO A 363 1.71 -4.09 -7.38
N ASP A 364 1.14 -5.17 -7.92
CA ASP A 364 0.21 -5.05 -9.07
C ASP A 364 -1.06 -4.34 -8.61
N MET A 365 -1.25 -3.14 -9.15
CA MET A 365 -2.42 -2.34 -8.86
C MET A 365 -3.64 -2.80 -9.65
N ASN A 366 -3.49 -3.67 -10.65
CA ASN A 366 -4.60 -4.16 -11.46
C ASN A 366 -5.28 -5.39 -10.84
N TYR A 367 -6.34 -5.15 -10.07
CA TYR A 367 -7.08 -6.18 -9.35
C TYR A 367 -7.72 -7.24 -10.26
N ARG A 368 -7.80 -7.00 -11.58
CA ARG A 368 -8.27 -8.00 -12.56
C ARG A 368 -7.28 -9.15 -12.76
N ARG A 369 -6.00 -8.98 -12.39
CA ARG A 369 -4.93 -9.93 -12.71
C ARG A 369 -4.19 -10.47 -11.49
N VAL A 370 -4.50 -9.96 -10.30
CA VAL A 370 -3.85 -10.40 -9.06
C VAL A 370 -4.17 -11.87 -8.76
N ALA A 371 -3.21 -12.56 -8.17
CA ALA A 371 -3.30 -13.98 -7.83
C ALA A 371 -4.06 -14.22 -6.50
N SER A 372 -5.24 -13.60 -6.35
CA SER A 372 -6.11 -13.80 -5.18
C SER A 372 -7.30 -14.69 -5.55
N PRO A 373 -7.44 -15.91 -4.98
CA PRO A 373 -8.59 -16.77 -5.21
C PRO A 373 -9.93 -16.08 -4.88
N LEU A 374 -9.97 -15.35 -3.75
CA LEU A 374 -11.12 -14.56 -3.35
C LEU A 374 -11.52 -13.54 -4.41
N LEU A 375 -10.58 -12.68 -4.84
CA LEU A 375 -10.92 -11.65 -5.84
C LEU A 375 -11.32 -12.28 -7.17
N ARG A 376 -10.66 -13.36 -7.61
CA ARG A 376 -11.06 -14.09 -8.83
C ARG A 376 -12.50 -14.58 -8.73
N SER A 377 -12.89 -15.21 -7.62
CA SER A 377 -14.24 -15.69 -7.39
C SER A 377 -15.28 -14.55 -7.39
N LEU A 378 -14.99 -13.46 -6.68
CA LEU A 378 -15.93 -12.33 -6.54
C LEU A 378 -16.08 -11.53 -7.83
N LEU A 379 -14.99 -11.32 -8.57
CA LEU A 379 -15.01 -10.62 -9.87
C LEU A 379 -15.75 -11.44 -10.93
N ALA A 380 -15.54 -12.76 -10.96
CA ALA A 380 -16.21 -13.65 -11.92
C ALA A 380 -17.74 -13.63 -11.77
N ARG A 381 -18.23 -13.54 -10.51
CA ARG A 381 -19.66 -13.44 -10.19
C ARG A 381 -20.17 -12.01 -10.10
N GLN A 382 -19.32 -11.02 -10.39
CA GLN A 382 -19.63 -9.59 -10.30
C GLN A 382 -20.17 -9.15 -8.93
N ILE A 383 -19.78 -9.82 -7.84
CA ILE A 383 -20.11 -9.40 -6.47
C ILE A 383 -19.34 -8.14 -6.08
N VAL A 384 -18.15 -7.98 -6.66
CA VAL A 384 -17.35 -6.75 -6.60
C VAL A 384 -16.94 -6.37 -8.00
N MET A 385 -16.78 -5.08 -8.25
CA MET A 385 -16.30 -4.57 -9.52
C MET A 385 -14.90 -3.94 -9.37
N PRO A 386 -13.97 -4.19 -10.31
CA PRO A 386 -12.67 -3.53 -10.29
C PRO A 386 -12.84 -2.07 -10.69
N GLY A 387 -11.96 -1.18 -10.20
CA GLY A 387 -11.99 0.22 -10.60
C GLY A 387 -11.88 0.41 -12.12
N ARG A 388 -12.37 1.55 -12.61
CA ARG A 388 -12.42 1.87 -14.07
C ARG A 388 -11.07 1.72 -14.76
N LEU A 389 -9.99 2.07 -14.05
CA LEU A 389 -8.61 1.99 -14.54
C LEU A 389 -7.88 0.71 -14.08
N GLY A 390 -8.60 -0.27 -13.54
CA GLY A 390 -8.08 -1.54 -13.01
C GLY A 390 -7.55 -1.49 -11.57
N GLY A 391 -7.31 -0.29 -11.04
CA GLY A 391 -6.99 -0.07 -9.63
C GLY A 391 -8.10 -0.60 -8.72
N GLY A 392 -7.76 -1.31 -7.64
CA GLY A 392 -8.68 -1.61 -6.53
C GLY A 392 -10.09 -2.11 -6.94
N LEU A 393 -11.06 -1.82 -6.08
CA LEU A 393 -12.47 -2.13 -6.22
C LEU A 393 -13.30 -0.84 -6.19
N ILE A 394 -14.47 -0.89 -6.83
CA ILE A 394 -15.47 0.19 -6.76
C ILE A 394 -16.18 0.09 -5.40
N CYS A 395 -16.22 1.20 -4.69
CA CYS A 395 -16.91 1.33 -3.42
C CYS A 395 -17.59 2.70 -3.29
N ASP A 396 -18.54 2.83 -2.37
CA ASP A 396 -19.10 4.13 -1.98
C ASP A 396 -18.11 4.94 -1.11
N ARG A 397 -18.57 6.10 -0.62
CA ARG A 397 -17.77 6.98 0.25
C ARG A 397 -17.38 6.33 1.58
N ASP A 398 -18.20 5.41 2.08
CA ASP A 398 -18.01 4.74 3.37
C ASP A 398 -17.19 3.44 3.21
N GLY A 399 -16.90 3.04 1.98
CA GLY A 399 -16.13 1.83 1.67
C GLY A 399 -17.00 0.60 1.42
N ALA A 400 -18.33 0.71 1.35
CA ALA A 400 -19.20 -0.39 0.93
C ALA A 400 -18.95 -0.71 -0.55
N LEU A 401 -18.75 -1.99 -0.85
CA LEU A 401 -18.44 -2.46 -2.20
C LEU A 401 -19.67 -2.41 -3.12
N VAL A 402 -19.42 -2.15 -4.40
CA VAL A 402 -20.45 -2.06 -5.44
C VAL A 402 -20.36 -3.27 -6.37
N ASP A 403 -21.50 -3.91 -6.61
CA ASP A 403 -21.61 -5.08 -7.47
C ASP A 403 -21.75 -4.71 -8.97
N GLY A 404 -21.85 -5.73 -9.84
CA GLY A 404 -22.00 -5.54 -11.30
C GLY A 404 -23.30 -4.88 -11.73
N ARG A 405 -24.31 -4.83 -10.86
CA ARG A 405 -25.59 -4.14 -11.09
C ARG A 405 -25.57 -2.70 -10.60
N GLY A 406 -24.47 -2.25 -9.99
CA GLY A 406 -24.34 -0.94 -9.40
C GLY A 406 -24.96 -0.84 -7.99
N GLN A 407 -25.32 -1.96 -7.37
CA GLN A 407 -25.88 -1.98 -6.03
C GLN A 407 -24.77 -1.85 -4.99
N VAL A 408 -24.93 -0.88 -4.08
CA VAL A 408 -24.05 -0.72 -2.92
C VAL A 408 -24.38 -1.80 -1.89
N SER A 409 -23.37 -2.50 -1.40
CA SER A 409 -23.54 -3.52 -0.38
C SER A 409 -23.85 -2.93 0.99
N ASP A 410 -24.73 -3.60 1.74
CA ASP A 410 -25.06 -3.36 3.14
C ASP A 410 -24.13 -4.13 4.11
N ARG A 411 -23.32 -5.06 3.59
CA ARG A 411 -22.59 -6.07 4.40
C ARG A 411 -21.13 -6.30 3.97
N LEU A 412 -20.75 -5.93 2.76
CA LEU A 412 -19.42 -6.15 2.22
C LEU A 412 -18.71 -4.80 1.99
N PHE A 413 -17.63 -4.58 2.72
CA PHE A 413 -16.91 -3.30 2.78
C PHE A 413 -15.42 -3.50 2.48
N THR A 414 -14.70 -2.39 2.30
CA THR A 414 -13.25 -2.40 2.10
C THR A 414 -12.59 -1.11 2.60
N LEU A 415 -11.27 -1.18 2.79
CA LEU A 415 -10.41 -0.05 3.12
C LEU A 415 -8.99 -0.24 2.59
N GLY A 416 -8.18 0.81 2.67
CA GLY A 416 -6.79 0.79 2.25
C GLY A 416 -6.64 0.61 0.73
N PRO A 417 -5.63 -0.15 0.25
CA PRO A 417 -5.30 -0.23 -1.18
C PRO A 417 -6.47 -0.62 -2.09
N ALA A 418 -7.43 -1.40 -1.59
CA ALA A 418 -8.61 -1.80 -2.34
C ALA A 418 -9.51 -0.62 -2.72
N ARG A 419 -9.47 0.52 -2.01
CA ARG A 419 -10.23 1.73 -2.39
C ARG A 419 -9.63 2.51 -3.56
N LEU A 420 -8.48 2.09 -4.10
CA LEU A 420 -7.86 2.73 -5.28
C LEU A 420 -8.64 2.55 -6.59
N GLY A 421 -9.75 1.81 -6.55
CA GLY A 421 -10.70 1.78 -7.65
C GLY A 421 -11.53 3.05 -7.79
N VAL A 422 -11.58 3.85 -6.73
CA VAL A 422 -12.26 5.15 -6.69
C VAL A 422 -11.30 6.26 -6.29
N LEU A 423 -10.50 6.05 -5.24
CA LEU A 423 -9.57 7.02 -4.69
C LEU A 423 -8.22 7.01 -5.42
N PHE A 424 -7.49 8.12 -5.36
CA PHE A 424 -6.11 8.18 -5.85
C PHE A 424 -5.10 7.80 -4.77
N GLU A 425 -5.36 8.22 -3.53
CA GLU A 425 -4.49 8.01 -2.37
C GLU A 425 -5.23 7.18 -1.31
N SER A 426 -4.73 5.96 -1.10
CA SER A 426 -5.33 5.00 -0.15
C SER A 426 -4.34 3.96 0.40
N ILE A 427 -3.04 4.11 0.11
CA ILE A 427 -2.01 3.10 0.47
C ILE A 427 -1.23 3.44 1.73
N ALA A 428 -1.16 4.72 2.10
CA ALA A 428 -0.33 5.16 3.21
C ALA A 428 -1.13 5.20 4.52
N ILE A 429 -0.44 5.03 5.64
CA ILE A 429 -1.04 4.98 6.98
C ILE A 429 -1.95 6.16 7.29
N PRO A 430 -1.63 7.43 6.96
CA PRO A 430 -2.51 8.50 7.38
C PRO A 430 -3.82 8.57 6.59
N GLU A 431 -3.91 7.95 5.40
CA GLU A 431 -5.19 7.64 4.72
C GLU A 431 -5.88 6.45 5.37
N ILE A 432 -5.17 5.33 5.56
CA ILE A 432 -5.73 4.08 6.10
C ILE A 432 -6.32 4.28 7.50
N ARG A 433 -5.64 5.04 8.38
CA ARG A 433 -6.12 5.30 9.75
C ARG A 433 -7.45 6.05 9.79
N ARG A 434 -7.65 6.98 8.84
CA ARG A 434 -8.90 7.75 8.72
C ARG A 434 -10.01 6.83 8.23
N GLN A 435 -9.74 6.07 7.15
CA GLN A 435 -10.69 5.10 6.62
C GLN A 435 -11.09 4.05 7.65
N ALA A 436 -10.15 3.57 8.47
CA ALA A 436 -10.43 2.62 9.54
C ALA A 436 -11.33 3.20 10.64
N ALA A 437 -11.09 4.44 11.07
CA ALA A 437 -11.91 5.12 12.07
C ALA A 437 -13.33 5.43 11.54
N ASP A 438 -13.43 5.94 10.31
CA ASP A 438 -14.70 6.24 9.66
C ASP A 438 -15.51 4.94 9.45
N LEU A 439 -14.87 3.89 8.94
CA LEU A 439 -15.52 2.60 8.70
C LEU A 439 -15.96 1.93 10.01
N ALA A 440 -15.15 1.99 11.07
CA ALA A 440 -15.55 1.48 12.38
C ALA A 440 -16.84 2.13 12.90
N THR A 441 -16.97 3.44 12.65
CA THR A 441 -18.16 4.22 13.02
C THR A 441 -19.36 3.88 12.14
N THR A 442 -19.16 3.69 10.82
CA THR A 442 -20.22 3.29 9.90
C THR A 442 -20.79 1.92 10.24
N LEU A 443 -19.93 0.94 10.51
CA LEU A 443 -20.33 -0.43 10.81
C LEU A 443 -21.12 -0.54 12.12
N THR A 444 -20.90 0.36 13.07
CA THR A 444 -21.66 0.40 14.33
C THR A 444 -22.96 1.20 14.22
N ARG A 445 -23.03 2.28 13.42
CA ARG A 445 -24.25 3.09 13.23
C ARG A 445 -25.29 2.44 12.32
N ARG A 446 -24.90 1.87 11.16
CA ARG A 446 -25.87 1.36 10.16
C ARG A 446 -26.81 0.28 10.71
N ARG A 447 -26.54 -0.27 11.89
CA ARG A 447 -27.36 -1.29 12.55
C ARG A 447 -28.16 -0.84 13.76
N THR A 448 -27.92 0.35 14.31
CA THR A 448 -28.89 0.93 15.25
C THR A 448 -30.20 1.26 14.53
N ASP A 449 -30.13 1.64 13.25
CA ASP A 449 -31.29 2.05 12.46
C ASP A 449 -32.12 0.86 11.94
N THR A 450 -31.48 -0.29 11.66
CA THR A 450 -32.17 -1.53 11.25
C THR A 450 -32.85 -2.25 12.41
N ALA A 451 -32.34 -2.08 13.65
CA ALA A 451 -32.98 -2.62 14.85
C ALA A 451 -34.18 -1.77 15.32
N GLY A 452 -34.32 -0.53 14.84
CA GLY A 452 -35.40 0.40 15.21
C GLY A 452 -36.59 0.45 14.23
N THR A 453 -36.57 -0.35 13.16
CA THR A 453 -37.61 -0.37 12.11
C THR A 453 -38.28 -1.73 11.91
N ALA A 454 -38.13 -2.65 12.87
CA ALA A 454 -38.81 -3.96 12.87
C ALA A 454 -40.02 -3.99 13.82
#